data_AF-A0A527GIM5-F1
#
_entry.id   AF-A0A527GIM5-F1
#
_cell.length_a   1.000
_cell.length_b   1.000
_cell.length_c   1.000
_cell.angle_alpha   90.00
_cell.angle_beta   90.00
_cell.angle_gamma   90.00
#
_symmetry.space_group_name_H-M   'P 1'
#
loop_
_entity.id
_entity.type
_entity.pdbx_description
1 polymer ?
#
loop_
_entity_poly.entity_id
_entity_poly.type
_entity_poly.pdbx_seq_one_letter_code
_entity_poly.pdbx_strand_id
1 'polypeptide(L)'
;MGTTETSRQVVEIAARGEDFHVRAGYRRSQIARHLWKTTALTTLALGLSGLTAHADPNGLWQPQIRAIIGADNNGGNAALEGFIPLKQTAESVLFLDVRAKHDFKDGSGQDVGLGIRRIVNPDLMIGGYAYLNLENYNSTQFTAATLGAEA
;
A
#
# COMPACT_ATOMS: atom_id res chain seq x y z
N MET A 1 2.80 61.24 61.57
CA MET A 1 3.91 62.21 61.45
C MET A 1 4.87 61.61 60.44
N GLY A 2 4.84 62.10 59.20
CA GLY A 2 5.64 61.56 58.10
C GLY A 2 7.00 62.23 58.02
N THR A 3 7.95 61.56 57.36
CA THR A 3 9.13 62.18 56.72
C THR A 3 9.70 61.24 55.64
N THR A 4 9.58 61.70 54.37
CA THR A 4 10.60 61.73 53.28
C THR A 4 11.30 60.42 52.86
N GLU A 5 11.09 59.90 51.65
CA GLU A 5 11.55 60.35 50.30
C GLU A 5 13.06 60.17 50.01
N THR A 6 13.33 59.24 49.07
CA THR A 6 14.17 59.39 47.87
C THR A 6 15.69 59.61 47.99
N SER A 7 16.48 58.64 47.52
CA SER A 7 17.40 58.80 46.35
C SER A 7 18.32 57.57 46.13
N ARG A 8 18.17 56.94 44.93
CA ARG A 8 19.19 56.35 43.99
C ARG A 8 20.40 55.57 44.55
N GLN A 9 20.84 54.42 44.02
CA GLN A 9 20.97 53.99 42.61
C GLN A 9 21.39 52.50 42.54
N VAL A 10 20.87 51.78 41.53
CA VAL A 10 21.53 50.75 40.67
C VAL A 10 21.85 49.36 41.25
N VAL A 11 21.17 48.36 40.66
CA VAL A 11 21.60 47.03 40.14
C VAL A 11 20.30 46.20 40.08
N GLU A 12 19.53 46.31 39.00
CA GLU A 12 19.55 45.37 37.87
C GLU A 12 18.97 43.98 38.20
N ILE A 13 17.67 43.85 37.91
CA ILE A 13 16.98 42.71 37.26
C ILE A 13 17.46 41.29 37.64
N ALA A 14 16.65 40.58 38.43
CA ALA A 14 16.47 39.15 38.27
C ALA A 14 15.03 38.76 38.63
N ALA A 15 14.29 38.33 37.61
CA ALA A 15 12.87 38.06 37.64
C ALA A 15 12.50 36.81 38.47
N ARG A 16 11.37 36.93 39.17
CA ARG A 16 10.44 35.83 39.53
C ARG A 16 10.13 34.96 38.31
N GLY A 17 9.90 33.67 38.53
CA GLY A 17 9.05 32.88 37.63
C GLY A 17 9.36 31.39 37.57
N GLU A 18 8.85 30.65 38.56
CA GLU A 18 8.09 29.40 38.43
C GLU A 18 8.62 28.24 37.55
N ASP A 19 8.78 27.10 38.22
CA ASP A 19 8.96 25.77 37.68
C ASP A 19 7.86 25.38 36.68
N PHE A 20 8.24 25.18 35.42
CA PHE A 20 7.44 24.40 34.48
C PHE A 20 8.35 23.69 33.46
N HIS A 21 8.90 22.54 33.85
CA HIS A 21 9.65 21.68 32.93
C HIS A 21 8.67 20.90 32.03
N VAL A 22 8.30 21.49 30.89
CA VAL A 22 7.64 20.75 29.79
C VAL A 22 8.67 19.85 29.12
N ARG A 23 8.49 18.54 29.26
CA ARG A 23 9.22 17.49 28.54
C ARG A 23 8.81 17.51 27.06
N ALA A 24 9.30 18.50 26.31
CA ALA A 24 9.15 18.59 24.87
C ALA A 24 10.11 17.59 24.20
N GLY A 25 9.63 16.39 23.89
CA GLY A 25 10.53 15.42 23.25
C GLY A 25 9.97 14.07 22.85
N TYR A 26 8.68 13.92 22.53
CA TYR A 26 8.18 12.62 22.04
C TYR A 26 6.99 12.73 21.06
N ARG A 27 6.98 13.74 20.18
CA ARG A 27 5.96 13.85 19.10
C ARG A 27 6.54 13.95 17.68
N ARG A 28 7.86 13.76 17.51
CA ARG A 28 8.52 13.83 16.18
C ARG A 28 8.60 12.50 15.43
N SER A 29 8.32 11.34 16.05
CA SER A 29 8.56 10.04 15.41
C SER A 29 7.39 9.46 14.61
N GLN A 30 6.15 9.93 14.78
CA GLN A 30 5.01 9.38 14.03
C GLN A 30 4.91 9.96 12.61
N ILE A 31 5.15 11.25 12.43
CA ILE A 31 5.10 11.91 11.13
C ILE A 31 6.25 11.44 10.22
N ALA A 32 7.46 11.29 10.75
CA ALA A 32 8.61 10.78 10.00
C ALA A 32 8.40 9.33 9.52
N ARG A 33 7.75 8.48 10.34
CA ARG A 33 7.39 7.10 9.96
C ARG A 33 6.28 7.03 8.91
N HIS A 34 5.39 8.01 8.83
CA HIS A 34 4.38 8.07 7.76
C HIS A 34 4.95 8.61 6.44
N LEU A 35 5.87 9.57 6.51
CA LEU A 35 6.49 10.15 5.31
C LEU A 35 7.38 9.14 4.56
N TRP A 36 8.07 8.24 5.25
CA TRP A 36 8.82 7.16 4.60
C TRP A 36 7.93 6.08 3.96
N LYS A 37 6.72 5.85 4.51
CA LYS A 37 5.76 4.91 3.91
C LYS A 37 5.22 5.45 2.58
N THR A 38 5.00 6.77 2.48
CA THR A 38 4.48 7.40 1.26
C THR A 38 5.46 7.40 0.09
N THR A 39 6.77 7.48 0.34
CA THR A 39 7.77 7.55 -0.75
C THR A 39 7.92 6.22 -1.50
N ALA A 40 7.75 5.08 -0.82
CA ALA A 40 7.81 3.77 -1.45
C ALA A 40 6.64 3.52 -2.42
N LEU A 41 5.45 4.06 -2.12
CA LEU A 41 4.24 3.91 -2.93
C LEU A 41 4.34 4.68 -4.26
N THR A 42 4.93 5.87 -4.25
CA THR A 42 5.12 6.69 -5.47
C THR A 42 6.15 6.07 -6.42
N THR A 43 7.20 5.44 -5.91
CA THR A 43 8.21 4.76 -6.75
C THR A 43 7.63 3.49 -7.39
N LEU A 44 6.76 2.75 -6.70
CA LEU A 44 6.05 1.60 -7.29
C LEU A 44 5.15 2.03 -8.45
N ALA A 45 4.32 3.05 -8.27
CA ALA A 45 3.39 3.54 -9.30
C ALA A 45 4.10 3.98 -10.59
N LEU A 46 5.29 4.59 -10.49
CA LEU A 46 6.09 5.05 -11.65
C LEU A 46 6.91 3.93 -12.31
N GLY A 47 7.30 2.88 -11.58
CA GLY A 47 7.99 1.72 -12.15
C GLY A 47 7.07 0.80 -12.96
N LEU A 48 5.77 0.80 -12.62
CA LEU A 48 4.75 -0.04 -13.26
C LEU A 48 4.32 0.46 -14.65
N SER A 49 4.47 1.76 -14.93
CA SER A 49 4.13 2.35 -16.24
C SER A 49 5.07 1.97 -17.38
N GLY A 50 6.19 1.30 -17.10
CA GLY A 50 7.21 0.93 -18.11
C GLY A 50 7.29 -0.55 -18.47
N LEU A 51 6.56 -1.44 -17.77
CA LEU A 51 6.63 -2.88 -18.02
C LEU A 51 5.64 -3.28 -19.09
N THR A 52 5.96 -3.01 -20.36
CA THR A 52 5.33 -3.72 -21.47
C THR A 52 5.91 -5.14 -21.46
N ALA A 53 5.30 -6.05 -20.70
CA ALA A 53 5.56 -7.46 -20.88
C ALA A 53 5.34 -7.79 -22.36
N HIS A 54 6.26 -8.56 -22.97
CA HIS A 54 6.25 -8.94 -24.38
C HIS A 54 4.87 -9.51 -24.75
N ALA A 55 4.01 -8.67 -25.30
CA ALA A 55 2.66 -9.01 -25.72
C ALA A 55 2.56 -8.79 -27.22
N ASP A 56 1.73 -9.62 -27.89
CA ASP A 56 1.35 -9.37 -29.27
C ASP A 56 0.80 -7.94 -29.37
N PRO A 57 1.41 -7.04 -30.19
CA PRO A 57 0.94 -5.67 -30.35
C PRO A 57 -0.53 -5.58 -30.77
N ASN A 58 -1.06 -6.65 -31.38
CA ASN A 58 -2.46 -6.76 -31.81
C ASN A 58 -3.30 -7.67 -30.91
N GLY A 59 -2.75 -8.15 -29.79
CA GLY A 59 -3.46 -9.01 -28.84
C GLY A 59 -4.64 -8.27 -28.20
N LEU A 60 -5.81 -8.91 -28.16
CA LEU A 60 -7.01 -8.36 -27.52
C LEU A 60 -6.81 -8.14 -26.02
N TRP A 61 -6.08 -9.06 -25.37
CA TRP A 61 -5.75 -8.96 -23.96
C TRP A 61 -4.31 -8.47 -23.80
N GLN A 62 -4.16 -7.30 -23.19
CA GLN A 62 -2.88 -6.70 -22.89
C GLN A 62 -2.46 -7.02 -21.45
N PRO A 63 -1.15 -7.09 -21.15
CA PRO A 63 -0.68 -7.21 -19.79
C PRO A 63 -1.14 -6.00 -18.99
N GLN A 64 -1.62 -6.24 -17.77
CA GLN A 64 -2.11 -5.20 -16.87
C GLN A 64 -1.48 -5.38 -15.51
N ILE A 65 -1.09 -4.28 -14.89
CA ILE A 65 -0.67 -4.29 -13.49
C ILE A 65 -1.45 -3.21 -12.75
N ARG A 66 -1.98 -3.57 -11.59
CA ARG A 66 -2.84 -2.75 -10.77
C ARG A 66 -2.27 -2.66 -9.36
N ALA A 67 -1.95 -1.45 -8.93
CA ALA A 67 -1.68 -1.16 -7.53
C ALA A 67 -2.97 -0.70 -6.85
N ILE A 68 -3.33 -1.34 -5.75
CA ILE A 68 -4.49 -1.03 -4.93
C ILE A 68 -3.95 -0.60 -3.57
N ILE A 69 -4.41 0.54 -3.07
CA ILE A 69 -4.03 1.05 -1.74
C ILE A 69 -5.33 1.41 -1.05
N GLY A 70 -5.52 0.88 0.15
CA GLY A 70 -6.70 1.16 0.96
C GLY A 70 -6.33 1.37 2.43
N ALA A 71 -7.32 1.80 3.18
CA ALA A 71 -7.24 1.88 4.62
C ALA A 71 -8.62 1.62 5.21
N ASP A 72 -8.64 0.92 6.33
CA ASP A 72 -9.83 0.66 7.12
C ASP A 72 -9.57 0.96 8.60
N ASN A 73 -10.51 0.61 9.47
CA ASN A 73 -10.39 0.84 10.91
C ASN A 73 -9.27 0.01 11.58
N ASN A 74 -8.73 -0.99 10.87
CA ASN A 74 -7.72 -1.90 11.36
C ASN A 74 -6.32 -1.57 10.83
N GLY A 75 -6.19 -0.75 9.79
CA GLY A 75 -4.90 -0.29 9.28
C GLY A 75 -4.95 0.11 7.82
N GLY A 76 -3.77 0.37 7.25
CA GLY A 76 -3.62 0.48 5.82
C GLY A 76 -3.44 -0.91 5.19
N ASN A 77 -3.89 -1.07 3.96
CA ASN A 77 -3.57 -2.22 3.13
C ASN A 77 -3.04 -1.76 1.76
N ALA A 78 -2.24 -2.61 1.15
CA ALA A 78 -1.79 -2.44 -0.22
C ALA A 78 -1.82 -3.80 -0.93
N ALA A 79 -2.20 -3.79 -2.19
CA ALA A 79 -2.10 -4.95 -3.05
C ALA A 79 -1.51 -4.55 -4.41
N LEU A 80 -0.80 -5.48 -5.02
CA LEU A 80 -0.30 -5.38 -6.38
C LEU A 80 -0.78 -6.61 -7.13
N GLU A 81 -1.59 -6.40 -8.16
CA GLU A 81 -2.16 -7.46 -8.99
C GLU A 81 -1.60 -7.34 -10.41
N GLY A 82 -1.14 -8.44 -10.98
CA GLY A 82 -0.59 -8.51 -12.32
C GLY A 82 -1.33 -9.56 -13.14
N PHE A 83 -1.88 -9.15 -14.27
CA PHE A 83 -2.46 -10.01 -15.30
C PHE A 83 -1.52 -10.06 -16.49
N ILE A 84 -1.08 -11.26 -16.87
CA ILE A 84 -0.13 -11.46 -17.96
C ILE A 84 -0.73 -12.47 -18.95
N PRO A 85 -1.11 -12.04 -20.16
CA PRO A 85 -1.57 -12.95 -21.19
C PRO A 85 -0.38 -13.81 -21.66
N LEU A 86 -0.45 -15.13 -21.48
CA LEU A 86 0.59 -16.07 -21.89
C LEU A 86 0.40 -16.53 -23.33
N LYS A 87 -0.85 -16.79 -23.71
CA LYS A 87 -1.24 -17.20 -25.06
C LYS A 87 -2.65 -16.73 -25.33
N GLN A 88 -2.90 -16.16 -26.50
CA GLN A 88 -4.22 -15.66 -26.87
C GLN A 88 -4.54 -15.90 -28.35
N THR A 89 -5.83 -15.95 -28.66
CA THR A 89 -6.41 -15.93 -30.00
C THR A 89 -7.38 -14.75 -30.11
N ALA A 90 -8.16 -14.65 -31.19
CA ALA A 90 -9.24 -13.65 -31.26
C ALA A 90 -10.37 -13.89 -30.24
N GLU A 91 -10.50 -15.12 -29.73
CA GLU A 91 -11.64 -15.55 -28.90
C GLU A 91 -11.23 -16.00 -27.51
N SER A 92 -9.95 -16.25 -27.23
CA SER A 92 -9.55 -16.84 -25.96
C SER A 92 -8.20 -16.36 -25.49
N VAL A 93 -7.98 -16.40 -24.18
CA VAL A 93 -6.71 -16.10 -23.53
C VAL A 93 -6.44 -17.08 -22.41
N LEU A 94 -5.23 -17.64 -22.40
CA LEU A 94 -4.59 -18.24 -21.24
C LEU A 94 -3.73 -17.16 -20.57
N PHE A 95 -3.94 -16.93 -19.29
CA PHE A 95 -3.26 -15.88 -18.54
C PHE A 95 -2.67 -16.39 -17.23
N LEU A 96 -1.59 -15.72 -16.83
CA LEU A 96 -1.01 -15.78 -15.49
C LEU A 96 -1.54 -14.59 -14.70
N ASP A 97 -1.98 -14.85 -13.47
CA ASP A 97 -2.42 -13.85 -12.53
C ASP A 97 -1.58 -13.97 -11.25
N VAL A 98 -0.89 -12.89 -10.89
CA VAL A 98 -0.04 -12.83 -9.70
C VAL A 98 -0.51 -11.67 -8.84
N ARG A 99 -0.77 -11.92 -7.56
CA ARG A 99 -1.25 -10.90 -6.62
C ARG A 99 -0.39 -10.93 -5.38
N ALA A 100 0.20 -9.80 -5.03
CA ALA A 100 0.84 -9.60 -3.73
C ALA A 100 -0.09 -8.74 -2.88
N LYS A 101 -0.30 -9.11 -1.63
CA LYS A 101 -1.10 -8.37 -0.65
C LYS A 101 -0.22 -8.08 0.56
N HIS A 102 -0.37 -6.89 1.10
CA HIS A 102 0.30 -6.49 2.33
C HIS A 102 -0.67 -5.72 3.22
N ASP A 103 -0.88 -6.26 4.41
CA ASP A 103 -1.52 -5.56 5.50
C ASP A 103 -0.41 -4.97 6.38
N PHE A 104 -0.42 -3.64 6.54
CA PHE A 104 0.60 -2.94 7.30
C PHE A 104 0.54 -3.20 8.81
N LYS A 105 -0.47 -3.93 9.29
CA LYS A 105 -0.59 -4.39 10.66
C LYS A 105 0.21 -5.68 10.84
N ASP A 106 -0.30 -6.81 10.34
CA ASP A 106 0.20 -8.14 10.75
C ASP A 106 0.30 -9.18 9.61
N GLY A 107 0.10 -8.77 8.36
CA GLY A 107 -0.19 -9.72 7.27
C GLY A 107 0.53 -9.45 5.96
N SER A 108 0.92 -10.51 5.27
CA SER A 108 1.29 -10.43 3.86
C SER A 108 0.84 -11.71 3.16
N GLY A 109 0.46 -11.58 1.90
CA GLY A 109 0.00 -12.70 1.09
C GLY A 109 0.50 -12.61 -0.32
N GLN A 110 0.59 -13.76 -0.98
CA GLN A 110 0.87 -13.87 -2.39
C GLN A 110 -0.04 -14.94 -2.99
N ASP A 111 -0.71 -14.59 -4.07
CA ASP A 111 -1.51 -15.48 -4.86
C ASP A 111 -0.86 -15.63 -6.23
N VAL A 112 -0.69 -16.85 -6.70
CA VAL A 112 -0.22 -17.14 -8.06
C VAL A 112 -1.20 -18.08 -8.70
N GLY A 113 -1.73 -17.71 -9.85
CA GLY A 113 -2.77 -18.46 -10.53
C GLY A 113 -2.68 -18.44 -12.03
N LEU A 114 -3.36 -19.40 -12.62
CA LEU A 114 -3.55 -19.51 -14.05
C LEU A 114 -5.04 -19.53 -14.35
N GLY A 115 -5.42 -18.88 -15.44
CA GLY A 115 -6.80 -18.88 -15.89
C GLY A 115 -6.92 -18.91 -17.38
N ILE A 116 -8.09 -19.33 -17.84
CA ILE A 116 -8.50 -19.28 -19.23
C ILE A 116 -9.81 -18.50 -19.33
N ARG A 117 -9.87 -17.58 -20.29
CA ARG A 117 -11.10 -16.88 -20.67
C ARG A 117 -11.38 -17.12 -22.14
N ARG A 118 -12.66 -17.24 -22.48
CA ARG A 118 -13.16 -17.42 -23.84
C ARG A 118 -14.39 -16.56 -24.08
N ILE A 119 -14.34 -15.75 -25.13
CA ILE A 119 -15.47 -15.04 -25.70
C ILE A 119 -16.30 -16.07 -26.45
N VAL A 120 -17.54 -16.27 -26.03
CA VAL A 120 -18.50 -17.19 -26.66
C VAL A 120 -19.32 -16.45 -27.71
N ASN A 121 -19.70 -15.22 -27.40
CA ASN A 121 -20.34 -14.26 -28.30
C ASN A 121 -19.98 -12.84 -27.82
N PRO A 122 -20.33 -11.77 -28.55
CA PRO A 122 -19.97 -10.40 -28.17
C PRO A 122 -20.44 -9.96 -26.77
N ASP A 123 -21.47 -10.63 -26.22
CA ASP A 123 -22.09 -10.27 -24.94
C ASP A 123 -21.70 -11.22 -23.79
N LEU A 124 -21.00 -12.33 -24.09
CA LEU A 124 -20.71 -13.39 -23.13
C LEU A 124 -19.25 -13.85 -23.21
N MET A 125 -18.57 -13.77 -22.07
CA MET A 125 -17.24 -14.34 -21.87
C MET A 125 -17.28 -15.30 -20.69
N ILE A 126 -16.92 -16.55 -20.95
CA ILE A 126 -16.78 -17.57 -19.91
C ILE A 126 -15.32 -17.79 -19.58
N GLY A 127 -15.04 -18.24 -18.37
CA GLY A 127 -13.68 -18.52 -17.96
C GLY A 127 -13.61 -19.40 -16.73
N GLY A 128 -12.39 -19.81 -16.42
CA GLY A 128 -12.08 -20.53 -15.21
C GLY A 128 -10.65 -20.23 -14.79
N TYR A 129 -10.39 -20.33 -13.49
CA TYR A 129 -9.08 -20.04 -12.93
C TYR A 129 -8.79 -20.90 -11.71
N ALA A 130 -7.50 -21.04 -11.42
CA ALA A 130 -6.99 -21.67 -10.24
C ALA A 130 -5.89 -20.81 -9.62
N TYR A 131 -5.87 -20.69 -8.29
CA TYR A 131 -4.82 -20.01 -7.54
C TYR A 131 -4.21 -20.92 -6.49
N LEU A 132 -2.92 -20.74 -6.27
CA LEU A 132 -2.26 -21.08 -5.02
C LEU A 132 -2.12 -19.80 -4.20
N ASN A 133 -2.64 -19.85 -2.98
CA ASN A 133 -2.66 -18.74 -2.03
C ASN A 133 -1.64 -19.04 -0.93
N LEU A 134 -0.70 -18.13 -0.71
CA LEU A 134 0.31 -18.18 0.34
C LEU A 134 0.09 -16.97 1.23
N GLU A 135 -0.37 -17.19 2.45
CA GLU A 135 -0.64 -16.12 3.40
C GLU A 135 0.21 -16.28 4.65
N ASN A 136 0.84 -15.19 5.08
CA ASN A 136 1.56 -15.11 6.34
C ASN A 136 0.79 -14.16 7.24
N TYR A 137 0.28 -14.70 8.34
CA TYR A 137 -0.44 -13.95 9.35
C TYR A 137 0.12 -14.29 10.73
N ASN A 138 0.58 -13.27 11.47
CA ASN A 138 1.08 -13.42 12.84
C ASN A 138 2.10 -14.58 13.00
N SER A 139 3.11 -14.62 12.12
CA SER A 139 4.17 -15.65 12.06
C SER A 139 3.70 -17.08 11.74
N THR A 140 2.45 -17.27 11.33
CA THR A 140 1.94 -18.55 10.83
C THR A 140 1.75 -18.47 9.32
N GLN A 141 2.26 -19.48 8.61
CA GLN A 141 2.07 -19.62 7.16
C GLN A 141 0.85 -20.49 6.87
N PHE A 142 -0.06 -19.97 6.06
CA PHE A 142 -1.21 -20.67 5.52
C PHE A 142 -1.04 -20.84 4.01
N THR A 143 -1.27 -22.05 3.54
CA THR A 143 -1.29 -22.36 2.11
C THR A 143 -2.67 -22.88 1.75
N ALA A 144 -3.30 -22.27 0.76
CA ALA A 144 -4.58 -22.68 0.24
C ALA A 144 -4.55 -22.78 -1.29
N ALA A 145 -5.54 -23.45 -1.84
CA ALA A 145 -5.77 -23.50 -3.28
C ALA A 145 -7.22 -23.09 -3.55
N THR A 146 -7.41 -22.24 -4.56
CA THR A 146 -8.72 -21.74 -4.97
C THR A 146 -8.99 -22.17 -6.40
N LEU A 147 -10.22 -22.60 -6.68
CA LEU A 147 -10.73 -22.87 -8.04
C LEU A 147 -11.95 -21.98 -8.27
N GLY A 148 -12.03 -21.36 -9.43
CA GLY A 148 -13.13 -20.46 -9.78
C GLY A 148 -13.57 -20.61 -11.23
N ALA A 149 -14.82 -20.22 -11.48
CA ALA A 149 -15.41 -20.11 -12.80
C ALA A 149 -16.04 -18.72 -12.95
N GLU A 150 -16.00 -18.18 -14.16
CA GLU A 150 -16.52 -16.87 -14.55
C GLU A 150 -17.45 -17.06 -15.77
N ALA A 151 -18.54 -16.30 -15.85
CA ALA A 151 -19.47 -16.27 -16.98
C ALA A 151 -20.22 -14.93 -17.01
#